data_AF-A0A8S9PVN1-F1
#
_entry.id   AF-A0A8S9PVN1-F1
#
_cell.length_a   1.000
_cell.length_b   1.000
_cell.length_c   1.000
_cell.angle_alpha   90.00
_cell.angle_beta   90.00
_cell.angle_gamma   90.00
#
_symmetry.space_group_name_H-M   'P 1'
#
loop_
_entity.id
_entity.type
_entity.pdbx_description
1 polymer ?
#
loop_
_entity_poly.entity_id
_entity_poly.type
_entity_poly.pdbx_seq_one_letter_code
_entity_poly.pdbx_strand_id
1 'polypeptide(L)'
;MMKSTQPQSSSSFVKFCRKLSPKRKDSPAESTQHNINEDQDKNKDLEAVFAYMDANRDGRISPHELQKSFMTLGEQLSDEEAEAAVRLSDTDGDGMLDFQEFAQLIKGDDDQEEKKTELKEAFRMYIAEGEECITPRSLKMMLKKLGESRTTDDCRVMIRAFDLNADGVLSFDEFALMMR
;
A
#
# COMPACT_ATOMS: atom_id res chain seq x y z
N MET A 1 32.11 3.33 -13.26
CA MET A 1 31.22 3.05 -12.10
C MET A 1 29.80 3.40 -12.53
N MET A 2 29.03 2.41 -12.96
CA MET A 2 27.65 2.60 -13.42
C MET A 2 26.75 2.62 -12.18
N LYS A 3 26.16 3.77 -11.84
CA LYS A 3 25.11 3.81 -10.82
C LYS A 3 23.89 3.14 -11.45
N SER A 4 23.52 1.97 -10.93
CA SER A 4 22.25 1.34 -11.26
C SER A 4 21.15 2.17 -10.61
N THR A 5 20.51 3.04 -11.37
CA THR A 5 19.30 3.74 -10.94
C THR A 5 18.19 2.71 -10.94
N GLN A 6 17.88 2.15 -9.76
CA GLN A 6 16.65 1.37 -9.59
C GLN A 6 15.46 2.30 -9.87
N PRO A 7 14.43 1.85 -10.59
CA PRO A 7 13.20 2.62 -10.71
C PRO A 7 12.59 2.70 -9.31
N GLN A 8 12.65 3.86 -8.68
CA GLN A 8 11.87 4.18 -7.48
C GLN A 8 10.41 4.32 -7.94
N SER A 9 9.78 3.17 -8.17
CA SER A 9 8.38 2.97 -8.53
C SER A 9 7.47 3.78 -7.61
N SER A 10 6.39 4.32 -8.17
CA SER A 10 5.11 4.77 -7.56
C SER A 10 5.03 4.90 -6.04
N SER A 11 5.39 3.86 -5.29
CA SER A 11 5.52 3.82 -3.83
C SER A 11 6.29 5.00 -3.20
N SER A 12 7.40 5.47 -3.79
CA SER A 12 8.12 6.64 -3.24
C SER A 12 7.33 7.94 -3.43
N PHE A 13 6.59 8.01 -4.54
CA PHE A 13 5.73 9.15 -4.86
C PHE A 13 4.51 9.23 -3.93
N VAL A 14 3.85 8.11 -3.68
CA VAL A 14 2.71 8.04 -2.76
C VAL A 14 3.13 8.36 -1.32
N LYS A 15 4.29 7.84 -0.88
CA LYS A 15 4.88 8.19 0.43
C LYS A 15 5.18 9.68 0.55
N PHE A 16 5.64 10.31 -0.53
CA PHE A 16 5.87 11.75 -0.57
C PHE A 16 4.57 12.53 -0.41
N CYS A 17 3.52 12.21 -1.18
CA CYS A 17 2.22 12.88 -1.04
C CYS A 17 1.66 12.72 0.38
N ARG A 18 1.84 11.54 1.00
CA ARG A 18 1.46 11.29 2.40
C ARG A 18 2.26 12.10 3.42
N LYS A 19 3.53 12.39 3.13
CA LYS A 19 4.39 13.25 3.97
C LYS A 19 3.98 14.71 3.90
N LEU A 20 3.37 15.12 2.78
CA LEU A 20 2.78 16.43 2.58
C LEU A 20 1.39 16.58 3.20
N SER A 21 0.63 15.48 3.34
CA SER A 21 -0.64 15.53 4.06
C SER A 21 -0.42 16.03 5.50
N PRO A 22 -1.18 17.04 5.94
CA PRO A 22 -1.02 17.59 7.28
C PRO A 22 -1.39 16.54 8.33
N LYS A 23 -0.38 15.98 9.01
CA LYS A 23 -0.60 15.17 10.22
C LYS A 23 -1.38 16.02 11.22
N ARG A 24 -2.64 15.65 11.47
CA ARG A 24 -3.42 16.16 12.61
C ARG A 24 -2.55 16.01 13.87
N LYS A 25 -2.22 17.14 14.51
CA LYS A 25 -1.51 17.16 15.79
C LYS A 25 -2.32 16.35 16.81
N ASP A 26 -1.64 15.45 17.51
CA ASP A 26 -2.13 14.79 18.72
C ASP A 26 -2.70 15.82 19.70
N SER A 27 -3.93 15.60 20.15
CA SER A 27 -4.43 16.08 21.44
C SER A 27 -5.52 15.13 21.94
N PRO A 28 -5.61 14.89 23.26
CA PRO A 28 -6.16 13.65 23.80
C PRO A 28 -7.67 13.69 24.02
N ALA A 29 -8.27 12.52 23.80
CA ALA A 29 -9.52 11.99 24.36
C ALA A 29 -10.82 12.79 24.15
N GLU A 30 -11.73 12.27 23.30
CA GLU A 30 -12.99 11.70 23.78
C GLU A 30 -13.70 10.90 22.66
N SER A 31 -14.35 9.83 23.08
CA SER A 31 -14.96 8.77 22.28
C SER A 31 -16.14 9.22 21.41
N THR A 32 -16.43 8.40 20.39
CA THR A 32 -17.74 8.08 19.79
C THR A 32 -17.93 8.50 18.32
N GLN A 33 -18.45 7.53 17.54
CA GLN A 33 -18.91 7.57 16.13
C GLN A 33 -17.87 7.34 15.03
N HIS A 34 -17.76 6.06 14.66
CA HIS A 34 -17.13 5.60 13.44
C HIS A 34 -18.12 5.68 12.26
N ASN A 35 -17.58 6.08 11.10
CA ASN A 35 -17.99 5.67 9.75
C ASN A 35 -19.00 6.54 8.95
N ILE A 36 -18.60 7.78 8.61
CA ILE A 36 -19.02 8.50 7.37
C ILE A 36 -18.00 9.61 6.94
N ASN A 37 -17.04 9.97 7.79
CA ASN A 37 -16.15 11.13 7.57
C ASN A 37 -14.77 10.81 6.97
N GLU A 38 -14.37 9.53 6.90
CA GLU A 38 -13.02 9.16 6.48
C GLU A 38 -12.77 9.43 4.99
N ASP A 39 -13.74 9.17 4.11
CA ASP A 39 -13.62 9.50 2.68
C ASP A 39 -13.63 11.01 2.39
N GLN A 40 -14.38 11.79 3.17
CA GLN A 40 -14.45 13.25 3.03
C GLN A 40 -13.16 13.93 3.50
N ASP A 41 -12.54 13.42 4.57
CA ASP A 41 -11.27 13.93 5.07
C ASP A 41 -10.10 13.58 4.13
N LYS A 42 -10.06 12.34 3.60
CA LYS A 42 -9.07 11.93 2.59
C LYS A 42 -9.13 12.80 1.33
N ASN A 43 -10.33 13.10 0.81
CA ASN A 43 -10.47 13.96 -0.38
C ASN A 43 -9.98 15.40 -0.14
N LYS A 44 -10.16 15.95 1.07
CA LYS A 44 -9.66 17.30 1.42
C LYS A 44 -8.14 17.34 1.54
N ASP A 45 -7.54 16.29 2.11
CA ASP A 45 -6.09 16.17 2.19
C ASP A 45 -5.47 16.03 0.80
N LEU A 46 -6.12 15.30 -0.11
CA LEU A 46 -5.72 15.18 -1.52
C LEU A 46 -5.78 16.52 -2.25
N GLU A 47 -6.84 17.31 -2.07
CA GLU A 47 -7.00 18.63 -2.67
C GLU A 47 -5.90 19.62 -2.21
N ALA A 48 -5.53 19.56 -0.93
CA ALA A 48 -4.45 20.39 -0.38
C ALA A 48 -3.07 20.02 -0.98
N VAL A 49 -2.79 18.73 -1.14
CA VAL A 49 -1.54 18.27 -1.77
C VAL A 49 -1.55 18.61 -3.27
N PHE A 50 -2.67 18.40 -3.96
CA PHE A 50 -2.81 18.76 -5.36
C PHE A 50 -2.54 20.25 -5.59
N ALA A 51 -3.16 21.12 -4.80
CA ALA A 51 -2.96 22.57 -4.88
C ALA A 51 -1.54 23.03 -4.48
N TYR A 52 -0.79 22.22 -3.72
CA TYR A 52 0.61 22.48 -3.42
C TYR A 52 1.53 22.13 -4.59
N MET A 53 1.16 21.12 -5.38
CA MET A 53 1.93 20.65 -6.53
C MET A 53 1.62 21.43 -7.81
N ASP A 54 0.33 21.76 -8.02
CA ASP A 54 -0.17 22.63 -9.10
C ASP A 54 0.24 24.10 -8.84
N ALA A 55 1.50 24.40 -9.13
CA ALA A 55 2.11 25.69 -8.84
C ALA A 55 1.57 26.80 -9.75
N ASN A 56 1.20 26.46 -10.98
CA ASN A 56 0.65 27.41 -11.95
C ASN A 56 -0.88 27.56 -11.84
N ARG A 57 -1.55 26.67 -11.10
CA ARG A 57 -3.01 26.61 -10.89
C ARG A 57 -3.80 26.37 -12.17
N ASP A 58 -3.24 25.57 -13.08
CA ASP A 58 -3.93 25.17 -14.32
C ASP A 58 -4.88 23.99 -14.12
N GLY A 59 -4.94 23.44 -12.89
CA GLY A 59 -5.79 22.32 -12.54
C GLY A 59 -5.19 20.97 -12.93
N ARG A 60 -3.91 20.94 -13.30
CA ARG A 60 -3.15 19.76 -13.70
C ARG A 60 -1.76 19.81 -13.05
N ILE A 61 -1.11 18.65 -12.92
CA ILE A 61 0.26 18.57 -12.42
C ILE A 61 1.15 18.10 -13.56
N SER A 62 2.03 18.97 -14.03
CA SER A 62 3.05 18.61 -15.01
C SER A 62 4.22 17.81 -14.38
N PRO A 63 4.98 17.02 -15.15
CA PRO A 63 6.19 16.35 -14.65
C PRO A 63 7.20 17.31 -14.01
N HIS A 64 7.31 18.53 -14.52
CA HIS A 64 8.20 19.56 -13.99
C HIS A 64 7.71 20.12 -12.64
N GLU A 65 6.41 20.35 -12.49
CA GLU A 65 5.81 20.76 -11.21
C GLU A 65 5.97 19.68 -10.15
N LEU A 66 5.69 18.44 -10.55
CA LEU A 66 5.96 17.26 -9.75
C LEU A 66 7.41 17.23 -9.24
N GLN A 67 8.39 17.30 -10.15
CA GLN A 67 9.81 17.31 -9.79
C GLN A 67 10.17 18.45 -8.82
N LYS A 68 9.65 19.66 -9.08
CA LYS A 68 9.90 20.84 -8.26
C LYS A 68 9.34 20.68 -6.84
N SER A 69 8.17 20.06 -6.70
CA SER A 69 7.61 19.73 -5.38
C SER A 69 8.51 18.76 -4.62
N PHE A 70 9.10 17.75 -5.28
CA PHE A 70 10.06 16.82 -4.64
C PHE A 70 11.33 17.53 -4.18
N MET A 71 11.90 18.39 -5.04
CA MET A 71 13.08 19.19 -4.71
C MET A 71 12.85 20.07 -3.48
N THR A 72 11.64 20.61 -3.31
CA THR A 72 11.30 21.48 -2.18
C THR A 72 11.33 20.74 -0.84
N LEU A 73 11.16 19.42 -0.84
CA LEU A 73 11.21 18.57 0.36
C LEU A 73 12.58 17.90 0.59
N GLY A 74 13.58 18.24 -0.23
CA GLY A 74 14.93 17.69 -0.12
C GLY A 74 15.10 16.31 -0.76
N GLU A 75 14.13 15.86 -1.56
CA GLU A 75 14.25 14.65 -2.37
C GLU A 75 14.55 15.03 -3.82
N GLN A 76 15.34 14.22 -4.52
CA GLN A 76 15.67 14.45 -5.93
C GLN A 76 14.90 13.44 -6.77
N LEU A 77 14.09 13.95 -7.68
CA LEU A 77 13.42 13.18 -8.71
C LEU A 77 14.05 13.57 -10.05
N SER A 78 14.50 12.59 -10.83
CA SER A 78 14.96 12.84 -12.20
C SER A 78 13.79 13.15 -13.12
N ASP A 79 14.07 13.80 -14.25
CA ASP A 79 13.05 14.10 -15.26
C ASP A 79 12.37 12.80 -15.73
N GLU A 80 13.15 11.75 -15.96
CA GLU A 80 12.64 10.45 -16.40
C GLU A 80 11.73 9.78 -15.35
N GLU A 81 12.03 9.95 -14.07
CA GLU A 81 11.20 9.43 -12.97
C GLU A 81 9.90 10.22 -12.80
N ALA A 82 9.97 11.55 -12.92
CA ALA A 82 8.79 12.40 -12.86
C ALA A 82 7.83 12.09 -14.02
N GLU A 83 8.35 11.96 -15.24
CA GLU A 83 7.56 11.54 -16.38
C GLU A 83 7.01 10.11 -16.21
N ALA A 84 7.79 9.18 -15.64
CA ALA A 84 7.31 7.82 -15.41
C ALA A 84 6.16 7.77 -14.39
N ALA A 85 6.20 8.62 -13.37
CA ALA A 85 5.12 8.73 -12.38
C ALA A 85 3.84 9.29 -13.01
N VAL A 86 3.95 10.33 -13.85
CA VAL A 86 2.80 10.89 -14.57
C VAL A 86 2.21 9.85 -15.52
N ARG A 87 3.03 9.24 -16.38
CA ARG A 87 2.59 8.22 -17.36
C ARG A 87 1.90 6.99 -16.75
N LEU A 88 2.14 6.68 -15.47
CA LEU A 88 1.51 5.53 -14.83
C LEU A 88 0.02 5.76 -14.53
N SER A 89 -0.38 7.02 -14.40
CA SER A 89 -1.74 7.40 -13.98
C SER A 89 -2.47 8.30 -14.97
N ASP A 90 -1.74 8.95 -15.86
CA ASP A 90 -2.24 9.64 -17.05
C ASP A 90 -3.01 8.65 -17.93
N THR A 91 -4.34 8.68 -17.81
CA THR A 91 -5.27 7.78 -18.48
C THR A 91 -5.80 8.41 -19.76
N ASP A 92 -5.87 9.74 -19.81
CA ASP A 92 -6.29 10.47 -21.00
C ASP A 92 -5.15 10.71 -22.02
N GLY A 93 -3.90 10.50 -21.60
CA GLY A 93 -2.68 10.55 -22.41
C GLY A 93 -2.19 11.97 -22.69
N ASP A 94 -2.59 12.96 -21.89
CA ASP A 94 -2.23 14.35 -22.08
C ASP A 94 -0.85 14.74 -21.53
N GLY A 95 -0.18 13.80 -20.86
CA GLY A 95 1.14 13.96 -20.27
C GLY A 95 1.16 14.79 -18.98
N MET A 96 0.00 14.99 -18.36
CA MET A 96 -0.20 15.66 -17.08
C MET A 96 -1.04 14.77 -16.16
N LEU A 97 -1.16 15.15 -14.88
CA LEU A 97 -2.11 14.50 -13.97
C LEU A 97 -3.20 15.49 -13.63
N ASP A 98 -4.43 15.20 -14.02
CA ASP A 98 -5.59 15.92 -13.49
C ASP A 98 -5.89 15.48 -12.05
N PHE A 99 -6.82 16.17 -11.38
CA PHE A 99 -7.19 15.84 -10.00
C PHE A 99 -7.70 14.40 -9.84
N GLN A 100 -8.43 13.87 -10.82
CA GLN A 100 -8.98 12.52 -10.77
C GLN A 100 -7.88 11.48 -10.92
N GLU A 101 -6.95 11.68 -11.85
CA GLU A 101 -5.80 10.80 -12.09
C GLU A 101 -4.84 10.83 -10.90
N PHE A 102 -4.58 12.02 -10.34
CA PHE A 102 -3.80 12.17 -9.11
C PHE A 102 -4.48 11.48 -7.91
N ALA A 103 -5.80 11.63 -7.75
CA ALA A 103 -6.54 10.96 -6.69
C ALA A 103 -6.53 9.43 -6.87
N GLN A 104 -6.62 8.93 -8.11
CA GLN A 104 -6.48 7.50 -8.42
C GLN A 104 -5.06 6.99 -8.17
N LEU A 105 -4.04 7.78 -8.48
CA LEU A 105 -2.64 7.43 -8.21
C LEU A 105 -2.39 7.25 -6.71
N ILE A 106 -2.98 8.10 -5.87
CA ILE A 106 -2.86 7.97 -4.41
C ILE A 106 -3.75 6.85 -3.86
N LYS A 107 -4.98 6.68 -4.35
CA LYS A 107 -5.90 5.63 -3.90
C LYS A 107 -5.48 4.22 -4.35
N GLY A 108 -4.94 4.09 -5.56
CA GLY A 108 -4.59 2.81 -6.17
C GLY A 108 -3.44 2.07 -5.50
N ASP A 109 -2.55 2.80 -4.81
CA ASP A 109 -1.46 2.21 -4.01
C ASP A 109 -1.92 1.93 -2.55
N ASP A 110 -2.81 2.77 -2.00
CA ASP A 110 -3.45 2.54 -0.69
C ASP A 110 -4.28 1.25 -0.69
N ASP A 111 -5.02 0.94 -1.77
CA ASP A 111 -5.81 -0.30 -1.87
C ASP A 111 -4.94 -1.57 -1.81
N GLN A 112 -3.70 -1.53 -2.27
CA GLN A 112 -2.80 -2.69 -2.24
C GLN A 112 -2.05 -2.78 -0.92
N GLU A 113 -1.58 -1.66 -0.36
CA GLU A 113 -0.85 -1.66 0.90
C GLU A 113 -1.77 -1.87 2.12
N GLU A 114 -3.01 -1.36 2.09
CA GLU A 114 -4.02 -1.61 3.11
C GLU A 114 -4.48 -3.08 3.09
N LYS A 115 -4.83 -3.63 1.91
CA LYS A 115 -5.13 -5.07 1.76
C LYS A 115 -3.96 -5.94 2.19
N LYS A 116 -2.72 -5.56 1.85
CA LYS A 116 -1.52 -6.28 2.30
C LYS A 116 -1.34 -6.19 3.82
N THR A 117 -1.77 -5.10 4.45
CA THR A 117 -1.71 -4.92 5.90
C THR A 117 -2.75 -5.80 6.60
N GLU A 118 -4.02 -5.77 6.17
CA GLU A 118 -5.07 -6.65 6.70
C GLU A 118 -4.69 -8.13 6.54
N LEU A 119 -4.15 -8.49 5.38
CA LEU A 119 -3.69 -9.85 5.10
C LEU A 119 -2.49 -10.25 5.97
N LYS A 120 -1.56 -9.33 6.24
CA LYS A 120 -0.45 -9.56 7.19
C LYS A 120 -0.95 -9.77 8.61
N GLU A 121 -1.96 -9.02 9.03
CA GLU A 121 -2.57 -9.22 10.34
C GLU A 121 -3.26 -10.58 10.45
N ALA A 122 -4.02 -10.96 9.42
CA ALA A 122 -4.61 -12.29 9.33
C ALA A 122 -3.51 -13.36 9.38
N PHE A 123 -2.46 -13.25 8.57
CA PHE A 123 -1.33 -14.19 8.57
C PHE A 123 -0.67 -14.31 9.94
N ARG A 124 -0.48 -13.19 10.65
CA ARG A 124 0.06 -13.16 12.02
C ARG A 124 -0.79 -13.89 13.03
N MET A 125 -2.09 -14.01 12.82
CA MET A 125 -2.93 -14.83 13.68
C MET A 125 -2.58 -16.32 13.52
N TYR A 126 -2.30 -16.78 12.29
CA TYR A 126 -2.07 -18.20 12.00
C TYR A 126 -0.69 -18.71 12.40
N ILE A 127 0.34 -17.87 12.40
CA ILE A 127 1.71 -18.27 12.79
C ILE A 127 1.86 -18.37 14.32
N ALA A 128 2.74 -19.27 14.77
CA ALA A 128 3.12 -19.32 16.18
C ALA A 128 4.21 -18.27 16.51
N GLU A 129 4.41 -17.98 17.79
CA GLU A 129 5.45 -17.04 18.22
C GLU A 129 6.85 -17.51 17.75
N GLY A 130 7.52 -16.65 16.98
CA GLY A 130 8.83 -16.95 16.40
C GLY A 130 8.80 -17.75 15.09
N GLU A 131 7.63 -18.07 14.54
CA GLU A 131 7.50 -18.63 13.20
C GLU A 131 7.22 -17.51 12.18
N GLU A 132 7.85 -17.59 11.01
CA GLU A 132 7.61 -16.65 9.89
C GLU A 132 6.70 -17.25 8.80
N CYS A 133 6.25 -18.49 8.98
CA CYS A 133 5.46 -19.26 8.02
C CYS A 133 4.34 -20.02 8.75
N ILE A 134 3.24 -20.30 8.05
CA ILE A 134 2.16 -21.12 8.60
C ILE A 134 2.57 -22.58 8.44
N THR A 135 2.84 -23.23 9.58
CA THR A 135 3.19 -24.64 9.65
C THR A 135 1.92 -25.48 9.87
N PRO A 136 1.93 -26.80 9.59
CA PRO A 136 0.79 -27.66 9.92
C PRO A 136 0.40 -27.62 11.40
N ARG A 137 1.39 -27.34 12.28
CA ARG A 137 1.17 -27.16 13.71
C ARG A 137 0.46 -25.85 14.01
N SER A 138 0.94 -24.72 13.47
CA SER A 138 0.36 -23.42 13.77
C SER A 138 -1.03 -23.25 13.14
N LEU A 139 -1.25 -23.81 11.94
CA LEU A 139 -2.59 -23.96 11.35
C LEU A 139 -3.54 -24.76 12.25
N LYS A 140 -3.12 -25.93 12.75
CA LYS A 140 -3.92 -26.75 13.67
C LYS A 140 -4.27 -26.01 14.96
N MET A 141 -3.32 -25.24 15.51
CA MET A 141 -3.55 -24.44 16.72
C MET A 141 -4.58 -23.34 16.48
N MET A 142 -4.52 -22.65 15.34
CA MET A 142 -5.51 -21.63 14.99
C MET A 142 -6.89 -22.24 14.74
N LEU A 143 -7.00 -23.32 13.96
CA LEU A 143 -8.28 -24.01 13.73
C LEU A 143 -8.92 -24.43 15.05
N LYS A 144 -8.12 -24.94 16.00
CA LYS A 144 -8.59 -25.28 17.35
C LYS A 144 -9.11 -24.05 18.11
N LYS A 145 -8.49 -22.89 17.97
CA LYS A 145 -8.96 -21.62 18.56
C LYS A 145 -10.28 -21.16 17.94
N LEU A 146 -10.52 -21.45 16.66
CA LEU A 146 -11.77 -21.16 15.94
C LEU A 146 -12.88 -22.20 16.21
N GLY A 147 -12.62 -23.20 17.07
CA GLY A 147 -13.57 -24.25 17.42
C GLY A 147 -13.54 -25.47 16.51
N GLU A 148 -12.66 -25.49 15.50
CA GLU A 148 -12.47 -26.64 14.61
C GLU A 148 -11.33 -27.54 15.07
N SER A 149 -11.59 -28.84 15.16
CA SER A 149 -10.54 -29.83 15.46
C SER A 149 -10.16 -30.58 14.19
N ARG A 150 -8.91 -30.42 13.76
CA ARG A 150 -8.30 -31.17 12.65
C ARG A 150 -7.10 -31.96 13.12
N THR A 151 -6.79 -33.07 12.44
CA THR A 151 -5.53 -33.78 12.67
C THR A 151 -4.36 -33.01 12.04
N THR A 152 -3.14 -33.35 12.44
CA THR A 152 -1.96 -32.73 11.84
C THR A 152 -1.82 -33.13 10.37
N ASP A 153 -2.21 -34.35 10.01
CA ASP A 153 -2.19 -34.84 8.63
C ASP A 153 -3.21 -34.11 7.76
N ASP A 154 -4.41 -33.81 8.28
CA ASP A 154 -5.38 -32.97 7.56
C ASP A 154 -4.80 -31.57 7.26
N CYS A 155 -4.10 -30.97 8.23
CA CYS A 155 -3.48 -29.65 8.05
C CYS A 155 -2.35 -29.69 7.01
N ARG A 156 -1.61 -30.80 6.91
CA ARG A 156 -0.60 -31.00 5.85
C ARG A 156 -1.26 -31.05 4.47
N VAL A 157 -2.40 -31.72 4.34
CA VAL A 157 -3.14 -31.80 3.08
C VAL A 157 -3.68 -30.42 2.69
N MET A 158 -4.19 -29.64 3.65
CA MET A 158 -4.65 -28.27 3.41
C MET A 158 -3.53 -27.36 2.91
N ILE A 159 -2.35 -27.42 3.55
CA ILE A 159 -1.18 -26.62 3.14
C ILE A 159 -0.73 -27.00 1.73
N ARG A 160 -0.64 -28.29 1.42
CA ARG A 160 -0.23 -28.78 0.08
C ARG A 160 -1.05 -28.25 -1.09
N ALA A 161 -2.28 -27.79 -0.86
CA ALA A 161 -3.11 -27.22 -1.93
C ALA A 161 -2.62 -25.83 -2.38
N PHE A 162 -1.89 -25.12 -1.53
CA PHE A 162 -1.46 -23.73 -1.75
C PHE A 162 0.06 -23.52 -1.63
N ASP A 163 0.78 -24.52 -1.11
CA ASP A 163 2.25 -24.62 -1.09
C ASP A 163 2.77 -24.80 -2.52
N LEU A 164 3.28 -23.70 -3.12
CA LEU A 164 3.73 -23.65 -4.50
C LEU A 164 5.19 -24.09 -4.65
N ASN A 165 5.99 -23.84 -3.62
CA ASN A 165 7.41 -24.20 -3.61
C ASN A 165 7.65 -25.64 -3.08
N ALA A 166 6.61 -26.30 -2.58
CA ALA A 166 6.60 -27.63 -1.99
C ALA A 166 7.48 -27.79 -0.74
N ASP A 167 7.67 -26.73 0.05
CA ASP A 167 8.45 -26.74 1.29
C ASP A 167 7.66 -27.27 2.51
N GLY A 168 6.36 -27.51 2.34
CA GLY A 168 5.47 -28.05 3.35
C GLY A 168 4.96 -27.04 4.38
N VAL A 169 5.18 -25.75 4.16
CA VAL A 169 4.62 -24.63 4.93
C VAL A 169 3.91 -23.64 3.99
N LEU A 170 3.25 -22.61 4.53
CA LEU A 170 2.79 -21.48 3.71
C LEU A 170 3.56 -20.23 4.10
N SER A 171 4.27 -19.68 3.13
CA SER A 171 4.83 -18.33 3.18
C SER A 171 3.74 -17.27 3.11
N PHE A 172 4.11 -16.01 3.38
CA PHE A 172 3.17 -14.88 3.23
C PHE A 172 2.63 -14.78 1.80
N ASP A 173 3.49 -14.99 0.79
CA ASP A 173 3.10 -14.85 -0.62
C ASP A 173 2.13 -15.97 -1.05
N GLU A 174 2.33 -17.21 -0.58
CA GLU A 174 1.41 -18.32 -0.84
C GLU A 174 0.06 -18.13 -0.12
N PHE A 175 0.10 -17.63 1.11
CA PHE A 175 -1.11 -17.25 1.85
C PHE A 175 -1.86 -16.10 1.18
N ALA A 176 -1.15 -15.12 0.63
CA ALA A 176 -1.75 -14.03 -0.15
C ALA A 176 -2.47 -14.53 -1.39
N LEU A 177 -1.88 -15.51 -2.08
CA LEU A 177 -2.50 -16.15 -3.23
C LEU A 177 -3.73 -16.98 -2.86
N MET A 178 -3.76 -17.56 -1.66
CA MET A 178 -4.93 -18.26 -1.13
C MET A 178 -6.10 -17.31 -0.85
N MET A 179 -5.82 -16.10 -0.35
CA MET A 179 -6.82 -15.12 0.10
C MET A 179 -7.27 -14.12 -0.98
N ARG A 180 -6.80 -14.29 -2.22
CA ARG A 180 -7.16 -13.42 -3.36
C ARG A 180 -8.53 -13.76 -3.95
#